data_AF-A0A7C0YU92-F1
#
_entry.id   AF-A0A7C0YU92-F1
#
_cell.length_a   1.000
_cell.length_b   1.000
_cell.length_c   1.000
_cell.angle_alpha   90.00
_cell.angle_beta   90.00
_cell.angle_gamma   90.00
#
_symmetry.space_group_name_H-M   'P 1'
#
loop_
_entity.id
_entity.type
_entity.pdbx_description
1 polymer ?
#
loop_
_entity_poly.entity_id
_entity_poly.type
_entity_poly.pdbx_seq_one_letter_code
_entity_poly.pdbx_strand_id
1 'polypeptide(L)' 'MKNIVVIYHNDLDGFGAAWAAWKKFGNKAKYLASDYTMPVHRGLKNKEIYFLDFCYALSEMKKLKKEAKSITII' A
#
# COMPACT_ATOMS: atom_id res chain seq x y z
N MET A 1 -8.62 10.47 -0.49
CA MET A 1 -8.14 9.15 0.01
C MET A 1 -8.28 9.08 1.52
N LYS A 2 -8.55 7.88 2.06
CA LYS A 2 -8.58 7.61 3.51
C LYS A 2 -7.17 7.80 4.12
N ASN A 3 -7.07 7.79 5.45
CA ASN A 3 -5.79 7.99 6.15
C ASN A 3 -4.90 6.74 6.10
N ILE A 4 -5.51 5.56 6.13
CA ILE A 4 -4.84 4.27 5.97
C ILE A 4 -4.98 3.82 4.52
N VAL A 5 -3.86 3.48 3.89
CA VAL A 5 -3.81 2.96 2.52
C VAL A 5 -3.09 1.63 2.54
N VAL A 6 -3.75 0.59 2.06
CA VAL A 6 -3.18 -0.75 1.86
C VAL A 6 -2.97 -0.91 0.36
N ILE A 7 -1.72 -1.10 -0.04
CA ILE A 7 -1.31 -1.35 -1.40
C ILE A 7 -0.83 -2.81 -1.42
N TYR A 8 -1.42 -3.64 -2.27
CA TYR A 8 -1.17 -5.08 -2.27
C TYR A 8 -0.88 -5.60 -3.67
N HIS A 9 -0.14 -6.71 -3.77
CA HIS A 9 0.21 -7.29 -5.06
C HIS A 9 -1.04 -7.81 -5.78
N ASN A 10 -1.12 -7.60 -7.09
CA ASN A 10 -2.27 -7.98 -7.91
C ASN A 10 -2.22 -9.46 -8.31
N ASP A 11 -2.13 -10.34 -7.33
CA ASP A 11 -2.21 -11.79 -7.48
C ASP A 11 -3.00 -12.42 -6.31
N LEU A 12 -2.92 -13.75 -6.17
CA LEU A 12 -3.64 -14.47 -5.13
C LEU A 12 -3.07 -14.26 -3.73
N ASP A 13 -1.75 -14.12 -3.58
CA ASP A 13 -1.12 -13.98 -2.27
C ASP A 13 -1.31 -12.56 -1.74
N GLY A 14 -1.06 -11.55 -2.58
CA GLY A 14 -1.38 -10.16 -2.30
C GLY A 14 -2.86 -9.93 -2.00
N PHE A 15 -3.77 -10.63 -2.70
CA PHE A 15 -5.20 -10.59 -2.35
C PHE A 15 -5.49 -11.20 -0.97
N GLY A 16 -4.87 -12.34 -0.64
CA GLY A 16 -4.98 -12.96 0.68
C GLY A 16 -4.49 -12.03 1.79
N ALA A 17 -3.34 -11.38 1.59
CA ALA A 17 -2.80 -10.39 2.51
C ALA A 17 -3.73 -9.16 2.66
N ALA A 18 -4.29 -8.66 1.55
CA ALA A 18 -5.27 -7.58 1.57
C ALA A 18 -6.55 -7.97 2.33
N TRP A 19 -6.99 -9.23 2.23
CA TRP A 19 -8.11 -9.74 3.02
C TRP A 19 -7.80 -9.75 4.51
N ALA A 20 -6.61 -10.17 4.93
CA ALA A 20 -6.18 -10.07 6.33
C ALA A 20 -6.19 -8.60 6.83
N ALA A 21 -5.69 -7.68 6.01
CA ALA A 21 -5.76 -6.25 6.30
C ALA A 21 -7.20 -5.71 6.31
N TRP A 22 -8.12 -6.28 5.51
CA TRP A 22 -9.56 -5.99 5.58
C TRP A 22 -10.16 -6.41 6.91
N LYS A 23 -9.81 -7.60 7.42
CA LYS A 23 -10.27 -8.05 8.74
C LYS A 23 -9.82 -7.12 9.87
N LYS A 24 -8.66 -6.45 9.73
CA LYS A 24 -8.15 -5.48 10.71
C LYS A 24 -8.76 -4.08 10.57
N PHE A 25 -8.75 -3.51 9.36
CA PHE A 25 -9.07 -2.10 9.13
C PHE A 25 -10.47 -1.87 8.54
N GLY A 26 -11.01 -2.84 7.79
CA GLY A 26 -12.29 -2.76 7.09
C GLY A 26 -12.46 -1.42 6.35
N ASN A 27 -13.60 -0.77 6.60
CA ASN A 27 -13.94 0.51 5.98
C ASN A 27 -13.04 1.69 6.39
N LYS A 28 -12.08 1.53 7.30
CA LYS A 28 -11.14 2.61 7.67
C LYS A 28 -9.98 2.76 6.69
N ALA A 29 -9.68 1.73 5.89
CA ALA A 29 -8.60 1.76 4.91
C ALA A 29 -9.10 1.82 3.46
N LYS A 30 -8.23 2.30 2.57
CA LYS A 30 -8.38 2.19 1.12
C LYS A 30 -7.45 1.07 0.64
N TYR A 31 -7.98 0.16 -0.15
CA TYR A 31 -7.25 -0.98 -0.69
C TYR A 31 -6.99 -0.72 -2.18
N LEU A 32 -5.75 -0.88 -2.61
CA LEU A 32 -5.28 -0.62 -3.96
C LEU A 32 -4.47 -1.83 -4.43
N ALA A 33 -4.96 -2.54 -5.44
CA ALA A 33 -4.17 -3.55 -6.14
C ALA A 33 -3.11 -2.86 -6.99
N SER A 34 -1.90 -3.42 -7.03
CA SER A 34 -0.79 -2.92 -7.84
C SER A 34 0.14 -4.07 -8.23
N ASP A 35 0.97 -3.86 -9.25
CA ASP A 35 2.04 -4.76 -9.65
C ASP A 35 3.28 -3.94 -10.08
N TYR A 36 4.35 -4.63 -10.50
CA TYR A 36 5.61 -3.99 -10.90
C TYR A 36 5.54 -3.16 -12.18
N THR A 37 4.47 -3.29 -12.98
CA THR A 37 4.26 -2.53 -14.21
C THR A 37 3.47 -1.25 -13.96
N MET A 38 2.79 -1.15 -12.82
CA MET A 38 1.97 0.00 -12.47
C MET A 38 2.81 1.13 -11.83
N PRO A 39 2.50 2.41 -12.15
CA PRO A 39 3.13 3.53 -11.49
C PRO A 39 2.65 3.66 -10.03
N VAL A 40 3.46 4.35 -9.22
CA VAL A 40 3.09 4.69 -7.84
C VAL A 40 1.75 5.42 -7.80
N HIS A 41 0.85 4.97 -6.92
CA HIS A 41 -0.45 5.61 -6.75
C HIS A 41 -0.32 7.07 -6.28
N ARG A 42 -1.19 7.94 -6.80
CA ARG A 42 -1.28 9.34 -6.37
C ARG A 42 -1.98 9.45 -5.01
N GLY A 43 -1.75 10.56 -4.30
CA GLY A 43 -2.49 10.89 -3.06
C GLY A 43 -1.99 10.19 -1.79
N LEU A 44 -0.74 9.74 -1.80
CA LEU A 44 -0.08 9.04 -0.68
C LEU A 44 0.58 9.97 0.36
N LYS A 45 0.59 11.28 0.12
CA LYS A 45 1.14 12.28 1.06
C LYS A 45 0.39 12.26 2.41
N ASN A 46 1.15 12.24 3.50
CA ASN A 46 0.69 12.19 4.89
C ASN A 46 -0.26 11.02 5.19
N LYS A 47 -0.04 9.86 4.54
CA LYS A 47 -0.82 8.63 4.76
C LYS A 47 -0.02 7.57 5.52
N GLU A 48 -0.74 6.71 6.23
CA GLU A 48 -0.20 5.48 6.80
C GLU A 48 -0.34 4.40 5.74
N ILE A 49 0.79 3.96 5.18
CA ILE A 49 0.83 3.09 4.00
C ILE A 49 1.33 1.71 4.41
N TYR A 50 0.55 0.69 4.05
CA TYR A 50 0.93 -0.71 4.17
C TYR A 50 1.14 -1.28 2.77
N PHE A 51 2.33 -1.81 2.54
CA PHE A 51 2.68 -2.59 1.35
C PHE A 51 2.62 -4.07 1.73
N LEU A 52 1.81 -4.85 1.02
CA LEU A 52 1.58 -6.27 1.29
C LEU A 52 1.98 -7.09 0.08
N ASP A 53 2.89 -8.05 0.28
CA ASP A 53 3.38 -9.00 -0.75
C ASP A 53 4.13 -8.35 -1.92
N PHE A 54 4.25 -7.02 -1.93
CA PHE A 54 5.17 -6.31 -2.82
C PHE A 54 5.49 -4.92 -2.28
N CYS A 55 6.56 -4.31 -2.79
CA CYS A 55 6.75 -2.87 -2.72
C CYS A 55 7.37 -2.35 -4.03
N TYR A 56 7.34 -1.03 -4.25
CA TYR A 56 7.95 -0.41 -5.42
C TYR A 56 9.49 -0.44 -5.35
N ALA A 57 10.13 -0.10 -6.47
CA ALA A 57 11.59 0.05 -6.53
C ALA A 57 12.12 1.04 -5.47
N LEU A 58 13.36 0.83 -5.03
CA LEU A 58 14.00 1.60 -3.96
C LEU A 58 13.94 3.13 -4.19
N SER A 59 14.10 3.59 -5.42
CA SER A 59 14.00 5.01 -5.77
C SER A 59 12.62 5.59 -5.46
N GLU A 60 11.55 4.86 -5.78
CA GLU A 60 10.18 5.24 -5.49
C GLU A 60 9.87 5.15 -4.00
N MET A 61 10.33 4.10 -3.32
CA MET A 61 10.16 3.95 -1.88
C MET A 61 10.87 5.07 -1.10
N LYS A 62 12.05 5.52 -1.56
CA LYS A 62 12.75 6.68 -0.99
C LYS A 62 11.97 7.98 -1.15
N LYS A 63 11.29 8.18 -2.28
CA LYS A 63 10.41 9.35 -2.50
C LYS A 63 9.20 9.27 -1.58
N LEU A 64 8.51 8.13 -1.55
CA LEU A 64 7.34 7.90 -0.71
C LEU A 64 7.64 8.12 0.78
N LYS A 65 8.79 7.63 1.27
CA LYS A 65 9.19 7.79 2.67
C LYS A 65 9.29 9.26 3.11
N LYS A 66 9.59 10.19 2.19
CA LYS A 66 9.67 11.62 2.50
C LYS A 66 8.30 12.28 2.64
N GLU A 67 7.26 11.70 2.03
CA GLU A 67 5.93 12.30 1.94
C GLU A 67 4.88 11.59 2.79
N ALA A 68 5.04 10.29 3.01
CA ALA A 68 4.12 9.47 3.79
C ALA A 68 4.25 9.78 5.29
N LYS A 69 3.15 9.56 6.03
CA LYS A 69 3.17 9.64 7.50
C LYS A 69 3.93 8.43 8.08
N SER A 70 3.68 7.25 7.54
CA SER A 70 4.39 6.02 7.87
C SER A 70 4.32 5.04 6.70
N ILE A 71 5.31 4.15 6.62
CA ILE A 71 5.35 3.05 5.67
C ILE A 71 5.67 1.77 6.46
N THR A 72 4.87 0.73 6.25
CA THR A 72 5.13 -0.63 6.72
C THR A 72 5.10 -1.57 5.51
N ILE A 73 6.07 -2.47 5.44
CA ILE A 73 6.19 -3.47 4.37
C ILE A 73 6.09 -4.83 5.05
N ILE A 74 5.22 -5.71 4.55
CA ILE A 74 4.97 -7.06 5.06
C ILE A 74 5.06 -8.04 3.90
#